data_AF-A0A0C3J259-F1
#
_entry.id   AF-A0A0C3J259-F1
#
_cell.length_a   1.000
_cell.length_b   1.000
_cell.length_c   1.000
_cell.angle_alpha   90.00
_cell.angle_beta   90.00
_cell.angle_gamma   90.00
#
_symmetry.space_group_name_H-M   'P 1'
#
loop_
_entity.id
_entity.type
_entity.pdbx_description
1 polymer ?
#
loop_
_entity_poly.entity_id
_entity_poly.type
_entity_poly.pdbx_seq_one_letter_code
_entity_poly.pdbx_strand_id
1 'polypeptide(L)'
;AGLPRALVHKESNIHFLATSNIAPPLEMLDGIVAQLEHAQMHGIWAWDIEAREMVLMIPAILAMLGDNPMQSELACHVGLQGKFFCRNCWVQGVGAE
;
A
#
# COMPACT_ATOMS: atom_id res chain seq x y z
N ALA A 1 -3.95 6.68 3.21
CA ALA A 1 -3.91 8.13 3.52
C ALA A 1 -5.17 8.75 2.99
N GLY A 2 -5.89 9.49 3.83
CA GLY A 2 -7.23 10.02 3.55
C GLY A 2 -7.85 10.61 4.81
N LEU A 3 -7.46 10.09 5.97
CA LEU A 3 -7.78 10.66 7.26
C LEU A 3 -6.78 11.77 7.66
N PRO A 4 -7.21 12.79 8.43
CA PRO A 4 -6.32 13.75 9.09
C PRO A 4 -5.24 13.05 9.93
N ARG A 5 -4.05 13.64 10.04
CA ARG A 5 -2.90 13.08 10.78
C ARG A 5 -3.26 12.63 12.20
N ALA A 6 -4.06 13.41 12.91
CA ALA A 6 -4.51 13.09 14.27
C ALA A 6 -5.33 11.79 14.36
N LEU A 7 -5.97 11.37 13.25
CA LEU A 7 -6.74 10.12 13.17
C LEU A 7 -5.90 8.96 12.63
N VAL A 8 -4.98 9.21 11.71
CA VAL A 8 -4.12 8.16 11.12
C VAL A 8 -3.31 7.42 12.19
N HIS A 9 -2.85 8.13 13.21
CA HIS A 9 -2.05 7.54 14.28
C HIS A 9 -2.86 6.93 15.44
N LYS A 10 -4.19 6.85 15.31
CA LYS A 10 -5.00 6.14 16.31
C LYS A 10 -4.81 4.64 16.15
N GLU A 11 -4.62 3.95 17.28
CA GLU A 11 -4.46 2.49 17.32
C GLU A 11 -5.57 1.75 16.56
N SER A 12 -6.81 2.22 16.65
CA SER A 12 -7.95 1.64 15.93
C SER A 12 -7.81 1.63 14.41
N ASN A 13 -6.93 2.47 13.85
CA ASN A 13 -6.69 2.61 12.41
C ASN A 13 -5.35 2.00 11.99
N ILE A 14 -4.58 1.46 12.92
CA ILE A 14 -3.29 0.81 12.66
C ILE A 14 -3.46 -0.67 12.98
N HIS A 15 -3.59 -1.47 11.93
CA HIS A 15 -3.73 -2.91 12.06
C HIS A 15 -2.40 -3.58 11.76
N PHE A 16 -1.88 -4.32 12.73
CA PHE A 16 -0.75 -5.22 12.51
C PHE A 16 -1.24 -6.48 11.81
N LEU A 17 -0.69 -6.76 10.63
CA LEU A 17 -1.08 -7.93 9.84
C LEU A 17 -0.17 -9.13 10.12
N ALA A 18 1.14 -8.97 9.89
CA ALA A 18 2.12 -10.02 10.15
C ALA A 18 3.56 -9.47 10.16
N THR A 19 4.47 -10.23 10.77
CA THR A 19 5.93 -10.13 10.55
C THR A 19 6.48 -11.51 10.21
N SER A 20 7.48 -11.58 9.34
CA SER A 20 8.23 -12.80 9.09
C SER A 20 9.72 -12.51 9.12
N ASN A 21 10.51 -13.48 9.60
CA ASN A 21 11.97 -13.47 9.53
C ASN A 21 12.50 -14.26 8.33
N ILE A 22 11.62 -14.92 7.59
CA ILE A 22 11.97 -15.79 6.44
C ILE A 22 11.39 -15.21 5.15
N ALA A 23 10.12 -14.80 5.18
CA ALA A 23 9.41 -14.27 4.02
C ALA A 23 9.64 -12.77 3.91
N PRO A 24 10.14 -12.24 2.77
CA PRO A 24 10.25 -10.82 2.54
C PRO A 24 8.85 -10.15 2.44
N PRO A 25 8.77 -8.83 2.70
CA PRO A 25 7.54 -8.05 2.55
C PRO A 25 6.75 -8.29 1.26
N LEU A 26 7.43 -8.45 0.12
CA LEU A 26 6.77 -8.73 -1.17
C LEU A 26 6.03 -10.08 -1.18
N GLU A 27 6.61 -11.13 -0.59
CA GLU A 27 5.97 -12.45 -0.50
C GLU A 27 4.79 -12.40 0.46
N MET A 28 4.94 -11.71 1.60
CA MET A 28 3.84 -11.53 2.55
C MET A 28 2.68 -10.72 1.96
N LEU A 29 2.99 -9.75 1.09
CA LEU A 29 2.01 -8.87 0.46
C LEU A 29 1.22 -9.58 -0.66
N ASP A 30 1.78 -10.62 -1.28
CA ASP A 30 1.14 -11.35 -2.39
C ASP A 30 -0.27 -11.86 -2.02
N GLY A 31 -0.42 -12.41 -0.81
CA GLY A 31 -1.73 -12.84 -0.30
C GLY A 31 -2.73 -11.70 -0.16
N ILE A 32 -2.27 -10.49 0.17
CA ILE A 32 -3.12 -9.30 0.27
C ILE A 32 -3.49 -8.79 -1.13
N VAL A 33 -2.56 -8.82 -2.08
CA VAL A 33 -2.83 -8.45 -3.48
C VAL A 33 -3.94 -9.33 -4.05
N ALA A 34 -3.84 -10.65 -3.89
CA ALA A 34 -4.88 -11.57 -4.36
C ALA A 34 -6.27 -11.29 -3.77
N GLN A 35 -6.34 -10.92 -2.49
CA GLN A 35 -7.59 -10.52 -1.84
C GLN A 35 -8.14 -9.20 -2.41
N LEU A 36 -7.27 -8.22 -2.64
CA LEU A 36 -7.66 -6.94 -3.23
C LEU A 36 -8.15 -7.09 -4.67
N GLU A 37 -7.45 -7.89 -5.48
CA GLU A 37 -7.86 -8.21 -6.85
C GLU A 37 -9.21 -8.92 -6.87
N HIS A 38 -9.41 -9.90 -5.98
CA HIS A 38 -10.70 -10.58 -5.85
C HIS A 38 -11.82 -9.60 -5.50
N ALA A 39 -11.58 -8.71 -4.54
CA ALA A 39 -12.53 -7.68 -4.12
C ALA A 39 -12.80 -6.62 -5.20
N GLN A 40 -11.80 -6.29 -6.03
CA GLN A 40 -11.97 -5.39 -7.18
C GLN A 40 -12.80 -6.02 -8.29
N MET A 41 -12.61 -7.32 -8.54
CA MET A 41 -13.31 -8.05 -9.59
C MET A 41 -14.75 -8.41 -9.22
N HIS A 42 -15.00 -8.79 -7.97
CA HIS A 42 -16.30 -9.33 -7.53
C HIS A 42 -17.07 -8.38 -6.60
N GLY A 43 -16.38 -7.39 -6.02
CA GLY A 43 -16.93 -6.57 -4.94
C GLY A 43 -17.04 -7.33 -3.61
N ILE A 44 -17.30 -6.56 -2.55
CA ILE A 44 -17.56 -7.06 -1.20
C ILE A 44 -18.99 -6.69 -0.83
N TRP A 45 -19.82 -7.70 -0.61
CA TRP A 45 -21.17 -7.49 -0.09
C TRP A 45 -21.11 -7.07 1.38
N ALA A 46 -21.70 -5.92 1.70
CA ALA A 46 -21.83 -5.44 3.07
C ALA A 46 -23.24 -4.91 3.34
N TRP A 47 -23.66 -4.97 4.59
CA TRP A 47 -24.90 -4.35 5.03
C TRP A 47 -24.63 -2.91 5.46
N ASP A 48 -25.29 -1.95 4.84
CA ASP A 48 -25.24 -0.55 5.26
C ASP A 48 -26.32 -0.28 6.33
N ILE A 49 -25.89 0.21 7.49
CA ILE A 49 -26.77 0.52 8.62
C ILE A 49 -27.62 1.77 8.33
N GLU A 50 -27.07 2.74 7.59
CA GLU A 50 -27.77 4.00 7.27
C GLU A 50 -28.82 3.78 6.19
N ALA A 51 -28.43 3.16 5.07
CA ALA A 51 -29.35 2.83 3.98
C ALA A 51 -30.28 1.63 4.27
N ARG A 52 -29.95 0.80 5.27
CA ARG A 52 -30.69 -0.43 5.65
C ARG A 52 -30.86 -1.42 4.49
N GLU A 53 -29.83 -1.57 3.68
CA GLU A 53 -29.82 -2.49 2.54
C GLU A 53 -28.45 -3.14 2.34
N MET A 54 -28.43 -4.19 1.53
CA MET A 54 -27.19 -4.81 1.07
C MET A 54 -26.57 -3.94 -0.02
N VAL A 55 -25.34 -3.47 0.21
CA VAL A 55 -24.55 -2.69 -0.75
C VAL A 55 -23.35 -3.50 -1.23
N LEU A 56 -22.92 -3.25 -2.47
CA LEU A 56 -21.72 -3.83 -3.04
C LEU A 56 -20.59 -2.81 -2.99
N MET A 57 -19.56 -3.08 -2.18
CA MET A 57 -18.38 -2.23 -2.06
C MET A 57 -17.27 -2.71 -3.00
N ILE A 58 -16.77 -1.83 -3.86
CA ILE A 58 -15.66 -2.12 -4.76
C ILE A 58 -14.48 -1.24 -4.36
N PRO A 59 -13.44 -1.78 -3.71
CA PRO A 59 -12.29 -1.00 -3.28
C PRO A 59 -11.44 -0.58 -4.49
N ALA A 60 -10.91 0.64 -4.48
CA ALA A 60 -9.94 1.10 -5.47
C ALA A 60 -8.62 1.47 -4.78
N ILE A 61 -7.52 0.85 -5.20
CA ILE A 61 -6.19 1.17 -4.68
C ILE A 61 -5.68 2.42 -5.40
N LEU A 62 -5.62 3.55 -4.70
CA LEU A 62 -5.12 4.81 -5.25
C LEU A 62 -3.60 4.96 -5.14
N ALA A 63 -3.02 4.51 -4.02
CA ALA A 63 -1.59 4.56 -3.78
C ALA A 63 -1.19 3.55 -2.70
N MET A 64 -0.06 2.88 -2.91
CA MET A 64 0.64 2.15 -1.86
C MET A 64 1.52 3.14 -1.10
N LEU A 65 1.35 3.21 0.22
CA LEU A 65 2.07 4.15 1.08
C LEU A 65 3.15 3.42 1.85
N GLY A 66 4.29 4.07 2.00
CA GLY A 66 5.45 3.53 2.67
C GLY A 66 6.49 4.63 2.81
N ASP A 67 7.39 4.44 3.75
CA ASP A 67 8.60 5.25 3.81
C ASP A 67 9.54 4.91 2.65
N ASN A 68 10.68 5.58 2.59
CA ASN A 68 11.52 5.47 1.40
C ASN A 68 12.12 4.07 1.18
N PRO A 69 12.61 3.35 2.21
CA PRO A 69 13.05 1.96 2.08
C PRO A 69 11.93 1.02 1.63
N MET A 70 10.76 1.05 2.28
CA MET A 70 9.67 0.12 1.93
C MET A 70 9.11 0.38 0.53
N GLN A 71 8.99 1.64 0.13
CA GLN A 71 8.59 1.99 -1.24
C GLN A 71 9.60 1.51 -2.29
N SER A 72 10.88 1.50 -1.94
CA SER A 72 11.92 1.01 -2.83
C SER A 72 11.86 -0.50 -3.01
N GLU A 73 11.62 -1.23 -1.92
CA GLU A 73 11.39 -2.67 -1.98
C GLU A 73 10.15 -3.01 -2.82
N LEU A 74 9.02 -2.34 -2.57
CA LEU A 74 7.78 -2.56 -3.32
C LEU A 74 7.89 -2.25 -4.82
N ALA A 75 8.73 -1.28 -5.19
CA ALA A 75 8.94 -0.88 -6.57
C ALA A 75 10.12 -1.61 -7.25
N CYS A 76 10.75 -2.59 -6.58
CA CYS A 76 12.00 -3.22 -7.03
C CYS A 76 13.09 -2.19 -7.39
N HIS A 77 13.13 -1.08 -6.67
CA HIS A 77 14.01 0.06 -6.91
C HIS A 77 15.17 0.08 -5.91
N VAL A 78 16.38 0.40 -6.38
CA VAL A 78 17.63 0.49 -5.58
C VAL A 78 17.64 1.59 -4.49
N GLY A 79 16.52 2.28 -4.31
CA GLY A 79 16.36 3.41 -3.39
C GLY A 79 17.40 4.52 -3.55
N LEU A 80 17.82 5.09 -2.42
CA LEU A 80 18.76 6.22 -2.36
C LEU A 80 20.20 5.85 -2.77
N GLN A 81 20.50 4.56 -2.94
CA GLN A 81 21.82 4.11 -3.40
C GLN A 81 21.97 4.21 -4.93
N GLY A 82 20.89 4.45 -5.67
CA GLY A 82 20.92 4.61 -7.11
C GLY A 82 21.33 6.00 -7.57
N LYS A 83 22.00 6.08 -8.73
CA LYS A 83 22.26 7.35 -9.45
C LYS A 83 20.95 8.09 -9.72
N PHE A 84 19.93 7.35 -10.14
CA PHE A 84 18.53 7.78 -10.26
C PHE A 84 17.76 7.29 -9.03
N PHE A 85 17.64 8.14 -8.02
CA PHE A 85 17.04 7.75 -6.74
C PHE A 85 15.53 7.94 -6.68
N CYS A 86 14.95 8.74 -7.59
CA CYS A 86 13.51 8.96 -7.64
C CYS A 86 12.83 7.89 -8.48
N ARG A 87 11.76 7.31 -7.93
CA ARG A 87 10.93 6.30 -8.60
C ARG A 87 9.98 6.87 -9.66
N ASN A 88 9.73 8.18 -9.61
CA ASN A 88 8.72 8.83 -10.45
C ASN A 88 9.34 9.71 -11.56
N CYS A 89 10.62 10.05 -11.45
CA CYS A 89 11.30 10.88 -12.44
C CYS A 89 12.78 10.50 -12.59
N TRP A 90 13.40 11.00 -13.66
CA TRP A 90 14.79 10.74 -14.00
C TRP A 90 15.77 11.70 -13.32
N VAL A 91 15.46 12.18 -12.12
CA VAL A 91 16.40 13.03 -11.36
C VAL A 91 17.61 12.22 -10.93
N GLN A 92 18.80 12.81 -11.09
CA GLN A 92 20.07 12.19 -10.73
C GLN A 92 20.86 13.06 -9.75
N GLY A 93 21.74 12.43 -8.97
CA GLY A 93 22.70 13.14 -8.12
C GLY A 93 23.68 14.00 -8.93
N VAL A 94 24.13 15.12 -8.35
CA VAL A 94 25.12 16.02 -8.96
C VAL A 94 26.49 15.32 -8.98
N GLY A 95 27.12 15.19 -10.16
CA GLY A 95 28.36 14.42 -10.37
C GLY A 95 28.22 13.27 -11.38
N ALA A 96 27.05 13.13 -11.98
CA ALA A 96 26.75 12.24 -13.07
C ALA A 96 27.28 12.75 -14.42
N GLU A 97 28.52 12.43 -14.78
CA GLU A 97 28.84 12.18 -16.21
C GLU A 97 28.17 10.87 -16.66
#